data_AF-B3H5I5-F1
#
_entry.id   AF-B3H5I5-F1
#
_cell.length_a   1.000
_cell.length_b   1.000
_cell.length_c   1.000
_cell.angle_alpha   90.00
_cell.angle_beta   90.00
_cell.angle_gamma   90.00
#
_symmetry.space_group_name_H-M   'P 1'
#
loop_
_entity.id
_entity.type
_entity.pdbx_description
1 polymer ?
#
loop_
_entity_poly.entity_id
_entity_poly.type
_entity_poly.pdbx_seq_one_letter_code
_entity_poly.pdbx_strand_id
1 'polypeptide(L)' 'MAMYIRVKRMKTTYFIQCDPTETVLDVKQKLFALIEQPVNNQRLVLMSTEEVLEDSKSLADQKVSHV' A
#
# COMPACT_ATOMS: atom_id res chain seq x y z
N MET A 1 -0.49 10.07 -12.60
CA MET A 1 0.81 9.49 -12.97
C MET A 1 0.81 8.12 -12.34
N ALA A 2 0.55 7.06 -13.11
CA ALA A 2 0.40 5.73 -12.52
C ALA A 2 1.75 5.25 -11.96
N MET A 3 1.81 5.06 -10.65
CA MET A 3 2.94 4.44 -9.97
C MET A 3 2.59 3.01 -9.58
N TYR A 4 3.60 2.16 -9.50
CA TYR A 4 3.41 0.81 -9.00
C TYR A 4 4.13 0.69 -7.67
N ILE A 5 3.40 0.22 -6.66
CA ILE A 5 3.97 -0.08 -5.37
C ILE A 5 4.09 -1.60 -5.21
N ARG A 6 5.13 -2.01 -4.48
CA ARG A 6 5.39 -3.41 -4.19
C ARG A 6 4.93 -3.73 -2.76
N VAL A 7 3.91 -4.58 -2.64
CA VAL A 7 3.42 -5.07 -1.34
C VAL A 7 3.88 -6.50 -1.14
N LYS A 8 4.74 -6.73 -0.14
CA LYS A 8 5.23 -8.07 0.22
C LYS A 8 4.42 -8.63 1.38
N ARG A 9 3.84 -9.82 1.20
CA ARG A 9 3.08 -10.55 2.23
C ARG A 9 3.54 -12.01 2.27
N MET A 10 4.13 -12.43 3.39
CA MET A 10 4.74 -13.77 3.56
C MET A 10 5.71 -14.10 2.40
N LYS A 11 5.33 -15.02 1.49
CA LYS A 11 6.11 -15.42 0.31
C LYS A 11 5.59 -14.83 -1.00
N THR A 12 4.51 -14.04 -0.97
CA THR A 12 3.90 -13.44 -2.15
C THR A 12 4.23 -11.96 -2.23
N THR A 13 4.53 -11.48 -3.43
CA THR A 13 4.73 -10.06 -3.73
C THR A 13 3.66 -9.61 -4.70
N TYR A 14 2.91 -8.58 -4.34
CA TYR A 14 1.87 -7.97 -5.16
C TYR A 14 2.39 -6.63 -5.70
N PHE A 15 2.08 -6.36 -6.96
CA PHE A 15 2.32 -5.05 -7.57
C PHE A 15 0.97 -4.36 -7.72
N ILE A 16 0.77 -3.29 -6.96
CA ILE A 16 -0.47 -2.52 -7.00
C ILE A 16 -0.21 -1.23 -7.76
N GLN A 17 -1.02 -0.99 -8.79
CA GLN A 17 -1.05 0.28 -9.47
C GLN A 17 -1.83 1.29 -8.64
N CYS A 18 -1.17 2.39 -8.29
CA CYS A 18 -1.73 3.50 -7.53
C CYS A 18 -1.25 4.83 -8.07
N ASP A 19 -1.82 5.93 -7.57
CA ASP A 19 -1.33 7.28 -7.81
C ASP A 19 -0.73 7.87 -6.51
N PRO A 20 0.30 8.73 -6.60
CA PRO A 20 0.91 9.35 -5.41
C PRO A 20 -0.08 10.17 -4.57
N THR A 21 -1.17 10.63 -5.19
CA THR A 21 -2.27 11.35 -4.53
C THR A 21 -3.26 10.42 -3.83
N GLU A 22 -3.28 9.13 -4.15
CA GLU A 22 -4.13 8.16 -3.46
C GLU A 22 -3.68 7.98 -2.02
N THR A 23 -4.64 7.67 -1.16
CA THR A 23 -4.40 7.37 0.25
C THR A 23 -4.08 5.90 0.44
N VAL A 24 -3.51 5.59 1.59
CA VAL A 24 -3.25 4.20 1.99
C VAL A 24 -4.53 3.38 2.07
N LEU A 25 -5.67 4.01 2.41
CA LEU A 25 -6.96 3.34 2.40
C LEU A 25 -7.30 2.79 1.00
N ASP A 26 -7.06 3.58 -0.04
CA ASP A 26 -7.29 3.18 -1.42
C ASP A 26 -6.44 1.97 -1.80
N VAL A 27 -5.14 1.99 -1.45
CA VAL A 27 -4.25 0.84 -1.63
C VAL A 27 -4.78 -0.42 -0.96
N LYS A 28 -5.24 -0.30 0.29
CA LYS A 28 -5.78 -1.45 1.03
C LYS A 28 -7.06 -1.98 0.36
N GLN A 29 -7.88 -1.12 -0.26
CA GLN A 29 -9.03 -1.57 -1.05
C GLN A 29 -8.60 -2.35 -2.29
N LYS A 30 -7.57 -1.89 -3.01
CA LYS A 30 -7.01 -2.66 -4.14
C LYS A 30 -6.43 -3.99 -3.69
N LEU A 31 -5.73 -4.00 -2.55
CA LEU A 31 -5.21 -5.23 -1.96
C LEU A 31 -6.37 -6.16 -1.56
N PHE A 32 -7.47 -5.66 -1.00
CA PHE A 32 -8.67 -6.46 -0.69
C PHE A 32 -9.17 -7.22 -1.92
N ALA A 33 -9.21 -6.59 -3.09
CA ALA A 33 -9.61 -7.27 -4.33
C ALA A 33 -8.64 -8.39 -4.76
N LEU A 34 -7.36 -8.34 -4.33
CA LEU A 34 -6.32 -9.31 -4.68
C LEU A 34 -6.20 -10.46 -3.67
N ILE A 35 -6.39 -10.19 -2.37
CA ILE A 35 -6.18 -11.15 -1.29
C ILE A 35 -7.45 -11.50 -0.50
N GLU A 36 -8.59 -10.90 -0.88
CA GLU A 36 -9.91 -11.06 -0.25
C GLU A 36 -9.91 -10.79 1.26
N GLN A 37 -8.94 -10.02 1.75
CA GLN A 37 -8.77 -9.70 3.17
C GLN A 37 -9.30 -8.30 3.48
N PRO A 38 -10.25 -8.13 4.41
CA PRO A 38 -10.88 -6.83 4.64
C PRO A 38 -9.86 -5.77 5.07
N VAL A 39 -10.06 -4.55 4.58
CA VAL A 39 -9.22 -3.35 4.80
C VAL A 39 -8.84 -3.16 6.28
N ASN A 40 -9.78 -3.45 7.19
CA ASN A 40 -9.60 -3.32 8.63
C ASN A 40 -8.63 -4.36 9.25
N ASN A 41 -8.48 -5.52 8.61
CA ASN A 41 -7.52 -6.55 8.99
C ASN A 41 -6.19 -6.42 8.22
N GLN A 42 -6.03 -5.38 7.42
CA GLN A 42 -4.80 -5.11 6.68
C GLN A 42 -3.96 -4.05 7.40
N ARG A 43 -2.72 -4.41 7.70
CA ARG A 43 -1.72 -3.47 8.23
C ARG A 43 -0.60 -3.34 7.20
N LEU A 44 -0.52 -2.17 6.58
CA LEU A 44 0.58 -1.83 5.70
C LEU A 44 1.69 -1.19 6.53
N VAL A 45 2.93 -1.57 6.24
CA VAL A 45 4.12 -1.09 6.94
C VAL A 45 5.14 -0.70 5.88
N LEU A 46 5.74 0.48 6.03
CA LEU A 46 6.78 0.95 5.13
C LEU A 46 8.02 0.08 5.34
N MET A 47 8.49 -0.62 4.30
CA MET A 47 9.70 -1.46 4.46
C MET A 47 10.96 -0.63 4.75
N SER A 48 10.98 0.66 4.41
CA SER A 48 12.15 1.52 4.60
C SER A 48 12.33 2.00 6.05
N THR A 49 11.23 2.29 6.75
CA THR A 49 11.25 2.84 8.13
C THR A 49 10.57 1.95 9.15
N GLU A 50 9.98 0.83 8.72
CA GLU A 50 9.14 -0.07 9.53
C GLU A 50 7.94 0.64 10.19
N GLU A 51 7.58 1.82 9.68
CA GLU A 51 6.45 2.60 10.17
C GLU A 51 5.12 2.08 9.60
N VAL A 52 4.09 2.09 10.44
CA VAL A 52 2.75 1.68 10.04
C VAL A 52 2.12 2.79 9.21
N LEU A 53 1.63 2.44 8.03
CA LEU A 53 1.01 3.42 7.16
C LEU A 53 -0.39 3.78 7.66
N GLU A 54 -0.63 5.08 7.85
CA GLU A 54 -1.95 5.62 8.22
C GLU A 54 -2.87 5.73 7.00
N ASP A 55 -4.11 5.26 7.12
CA ASP A 55 -5.13 5.31 6.05
C ASP A 55 -5.46 6.74 5.57
N SER A 56 -5.29 7.72 6.45
CA SER A 56 -5.59 9.13 6.20
C SER A 56 -4.50 9.84 5.41
N LYS A 57 -3.30 9.27 5.33
CA LYS A 57 -2.14 9.84 4.63
C LYS A 57 -2.06 9.34 3.19
N SER A 58 -1.56 10.20 2.31
CA SER A 58 -1.29 9.86 0.90
C SER A 58 0.00 9.07 0.77
N LEU A 59 0.12 8.32 -0.32
CA LEU A 59 1.33 7.55 -0.61
C LEU A 59 2.54 8.45 -0.86
N ALA A 60 2.32 9.64 -1.43
CA ALA A 60 3.35 10.67 -1.58
C ALA A 60 3.86 11.18 -0.22
N ASP A 61 2.96 11.41 0.74
CA ASP A 61 3.31 11.89 2.09
C ASP A 61 4.21 10.89 2.83
N GLN A 62 3.97 9.59 2.60
CA GLN A 62 4.69 8.51 3.27
C GLN A 62 6.00 8.09 2.59
N LYS A 63 6.50 8.90 1.65
CA LYS A 63 7.76 8.66 0.92
C LYS A 63 7.86 7.24 0.34
N VAL A 64 6.73 6.68 -0.11
CA VAL A 64 6.73 5.36 -0.74
C VAL A 64 7.59 5.44 -1.99
N SER A 65 8.78 4.84 -1.95
CA SER A 65 9.73 4.88 -3.07
C SER A 65 9.19 3.99 -4.19
N HIS A 66 9.03 4.59 -5.38
CA HIS A 66 8.71 3.87 -6.60
C HIS A 66 9.91 3.01 -7.02
N VAL A 67 9.66 1.79 -7.47
CA VAL A 67 10.69 0.90 -8.07
C VAL A 67 10.52 0.82 -9.57
#